data_AF-A0A372Z3S5-F1
#
_entry.id   AF-A0A372Z3S5-F1
#
_cell.length_a   1.000
_cell.length_b   1.000
_cell.length_c   1.000
_cell.angle_alpha   90.00
_cell.angle_beta   90.00
_cell.angle_gamma   90.00
#
_symmetry.space_group_name_H-M   'P 1'
#
loop_
_entity.id
_entity.type
_entity.pdbx_description
1 polymer ?
#
loop_
_entity_poly.entity_id
_entity_poly.type
_entity_poly.pdbx_seq_one_letter_code
_entity_poly.pdbx_strand_id
1 'polypeptide(L)'
;MPNNYRMSYFMPPIAPIKDKQGRLMTPPTLIPFCEVSIEQVFQMITCNENLKALTEQVRNSEDIRTAKASLLPYVTPCGTFTRRSSKDFVSPSHLVIVDVDGLHSYQEAVEMRRMLYDDPLLQPVLTFVSPSGLGVKAFVPCHYSSTTNDIQNITDNMSWAMRYVETAYNTVTAVSSETKSKVDFSGKDLVRACFLSYDPEALFRTTNK
;
A
#
# COMPACT_ATOMS: atom_id res chain seq x y z
N MET A 1 -14.48 2.60 20.49
CA MET A 1 -13.53 1.47 20.35
C MET A 1 -12.31 2.03 19.65
N PRO A 2 -11.07 1.91 20.17
CA PRO A 2 -9.91 2.23 19.36
C PRO A 2 -9.94 1.35 18.11
N ASN A 3 -9.76 1.95 16.94
CA ASN A 3 -9.80 1.20 15.68
C ASN A 3 -8.63 0.21 15.65
N ASN A 4 -8.92 -1.07 15.88
CA ASN A 4 -7.95 -2.16 15.83
C ASN A 4 -7.76 -2.57 14.36
N TYR A 5 -7.02 -1.77 13.60
CA TYR A 5 -6.76 -2.02 12.19
C TYR A 5 -5.88 -3.27 12.02
N ARG A 6 -6.47 -4.37 11.53
CA ARG A 6 -5.79 -5.66 11.32
C ARG A 6 -5.79 -6.06 9.85
N MET A 7 -4.68 -6.61 9.38
CA MET A 7 -4.50 -7.02 7.99
C MET A 7 -3.60 -8.24 7.87
N SER A 8 -3.78 -9.00 6.79
CA SER A 8 -2.90 -10.12 6.47
C SER A 8 -1.55 -9.63 5.98
N TYR A 9 -0.48 -10.20 6.53
CA TYR A 9 0.92 -9.97 6.14
C TYR A 9 1.45 -11.18 5.39
N PHE A 10 2.16 -10.95 4.30
CA PHE A 10 2.67 -11.98 3.40
C PHE A 10 4.17 -11.81 3.18
N MET A 11 4.88 -12.93 3.24
CA MET A 11 6.27 -13.00 2.80
C MET A 11 6.35 -13.05 1.26
N PRO A 12 7.38 -12.47 0.64
CA PRO A 12 7.61 -12.63 -0.80
C PRO A 12 7.87 -14.12 -1.16
N PRO A 13 7.77 -14.48 -2.45
CA PRO A 13 7.43 -13.63 -3.58
C PRO A 13 5.92 -13.54 -3.82
N ILE A 14 5.42 -12.40 -4.32
CA ILE A 14 4.00 -12.25 -4.68
C ILE A 14 3.65 -12.98 -6.00
N ALA A 15 4.64 -13.18 -6.85
CA ALA A 15 4.52 -13.75 -8.18
C ALA A 15 5.50 -14.93 -8.31
N PRO A 16 5.23 -15.89 -9.21
CA PRO A 16 6.15 -17.00 -9.42
C PRO A 16 7.52 -16.51 -9.91
N ILE A 17 8.60 -16.97 -9.29
CA ILE A 17 9.97 -16.72 -9.75
C ILE A 17 10.35 -17.80 -10.75
N LYS A 18 10.88 -17.39 -11.90
CA LYS A 18 11.32 -18.29 -12.99
C LYS A 18 12.81 -18.11 -13.26
N ASP A 19 13.46 -19.17 -13.72
CA ASP A 19 14.85 -19.11 -14.22
C ASP A 19 14.92 -18.47 -15.63
N LYS A 20 16.13 -18.32 -16.17
CA LYS A 20 16.37 -17.75 -17.51
C LYS A 20 15.73 -18.58 -18.64
N GLN A 21 15.41 -19.83 -18.38
CA GLN A 21 14.76 -20.76 -19.31
C GLN A 21 13.24 -20.80 -19.10
N GLY A 22 12.69 -19.96 -18.21
CA GLY A 22 11.27 -19.85 -17.91
C GLY A 22 10.73 -20.95 -16.99
N ARG A 23 11.58 -21.78 -16.41
CA ARG A 23 11.17 -22.85 -15.47
C ARG A 23 10.84 -22.25 -14.12
N LEU A 24 9.77 -22.74 -13.50
CA LEU A 24 9.34 -22.29 -12.19
C LEU A 24 10.36 -22.71 -11.11
N MET A 25 10.88 -21.72 -10.39
CA MET A 25 11.83 -21.92 -9.28
C MET A 25 11.15 -21.81 -7.93
N THR A 26 10.27 -20.81 -7.77
CA THR A 26 9.55 -20.58 -6.52
C THR A 26 8.10 -20.19 -6.84
N PRO A 27 7.10 -20.89 -6.28
CA PRO A 27 5.70 -20.51 -6.45
C PRO A 27 5.41 -19.19 -5.70
N PRO A 28 4.33 -18.48 -6.06
CA PRO A 28 3.91 -17.29 -5.32
C PRO A 28 3.41 -17.66 -3.92
N THR A 29 3.67 -16.80 -2.95
CA THR A 29 3.09 -16.89 -1.60
C THR A 29 1.63 -16.47 -1.66
N LEU A 30 0.74 -17.41 -1.35
CA LEU A 30 -0.72 -17.21 -1.34
C LEU A 30 -1.34 -17.30 0.05
N ILE A 31 -0.63 -17.83 1.05
CA ILE A 31 -1.12 -17.93 2.43
C ILE A 31 -0.46 -16.81 3.23
N PRO A 32 -1.22 -16.03 4.02
CA PRO A 32 -0.62 -15.05 4.92
C PRO A 32 0.35 -15.74 5.88
N PHE A 33 1.48 -15.07 6.15
CA PHE A 33 2.40 -15.50 7.18
C PHE A 33 1.79 -15.28 8.57
N CYS A 34 1.14 -14.14 8.78
CA CYS A 34 0.40 -13.82 10.00
C CYS A 34 -0.58 -12.66 9.77
N GLU A 35 -1.33 -12.31 10.80
CA GLU A 35 -2.06 -11.04 10.89
C GLU A 35 -1.21 -10.01 11.65
N VAL A 36 -1.22 -8.76 11.18
CA VAL A 36 -0.50 -7.64 11.80
C VAL A 36 -1.43 -6.46 12.03
N SER A 37 -1.13 -5.66 13.06
CA SER A 37 -1.77 -4.36 13.27
C SER A 37 -1.09 -3.24 12.47
N ILE A 38 -1.76 -2.10 12.29
CA ILE A 38 -1.15 -0.94 11.63
C ILE A 38 0.08 -0.41 12.38
N GLU A 39 0.11 -0.51 13.70
CA GLU A 39 1.27 -0.14 14.53
C GLU A 39 2.46 -1.06 14.25
N GLN A 40 2.21 -2.36 14.10
CA GLN A 40 3.25 -3.31 13.72
C GLN A 40 3.76 -3.02 12.30
N VAL A 41 2.87 -2.65 11.37
CA VAL A 41 3.28 -2.20 10.03
C VAL A 41 4.15 -0.95 10.12
N PHE A 42 3.75 0.04 10.90
CA PHE A 42 4.52 1.25 11.13
C PHE A 42 5.92 0.93 11.68
N GLN A 43 6.02 0.10 12.72
CA GLN A 43 7.30 -0.34 13.27
C GLN A 43 8.18 -1.07 12.23
N MET A 44 7.57 -1.93 11.40
CA MET A 44 8.30 -2.63 10.34
C MET A 44 8.88 -1.65 9.31
N ILE A 45 8.11 -0.66 8.85
CA ILE A 45 8.59 0.29 7.83
C ILE A 45 9.61 1.29 8.38
N THR A 46 9.57 1.64 9.67
CA THR A 46 10.48 2.65 10.24
C THR A 46 11.74 2.07 10.87
N CYS A 47 11.71 0.82 11.36
CA CYS A 47 12.75 0.29 12.25
C CYS A 47 13.37 -1.05 11.80
N ASN A 48 12.86 -1.69 10.74
CA ASN A 48 13.36 -3.00 10.33
C ASN A 48 14.58 -2.89 9.39
N GLU A 49 15.78 -3.18 9.91
CA GLU A 49 17.03 -3.14 9.13
C GLU A 49 17.06 -4.12 7.95
N ASN A 50 16.40 -5.27 8.06
CA ASN A 50 16.29 -6.18 6.92
C ASN A 50 15.40 -5.58 5.82
N LEU A 51 14.28 -4.95 6.18
CA LEU A 51 13.44 -4.25 5.20
C LEU A 51 14.17 -3.07 4.57
N LYS A 52 15.03 -2.38 5.32
CA LYS A 52 15.92 -1.33 4.80
C LYS A 52 16.85 -1.86 3.71
N ALA A 53 17.59 -2.93 4.00
CA ALA A 53 18.48 -3.55 3.03
C ALA A 53 17.73 -4.03 1.76
N LEU A 54 16.56 -4.66 1.93
CA LEU A 54 15.73 -5.10 0.80
C LEU A 54 15.18 -3.91 -0.01
N THR A 55 14.82 -2.81 0.64
CA THR A 55 14.34 -1.58 -0.03
C THR A 55 15.46 -0.96 -0.87
N GLU A 56 16.68 -0.87 -0.32
CA GLU A 56 17.86 -0.41 -1.05
C GLU A 56 18.16 -1.31 -2.26
N GLN A 57 18.10 -2.64 -2.07
CA GLN A 57 18.28 -3.59 -3.16
C GLN A 57 17.25 -3.42 -4.28
N VAL A 58 15.98 -3.17 -3.93
CA VAL A 58 14.92 -2.90 -4.91
C VAL A 58 15.18 -1.60 -5.67
N ARG A 59 15.57 -0.52 -4.97
CA ARG A 59 15.84 0.79 -5.61
C ARG A 59 17.03 0.76 -6.55
N ASN A 60 18.03 -0.08 -6.25
CA ASN A 60 19.23 -0.23 -7.08
C ASN A 60 19.07 -1.29 -8.19
N SER A 61 17.90 -1.92 -8.32
CA SER A 61 17.66 -2.94 -9.35
C SER A 61 17.31 -2.31 -10.70
N GLU A 62 17.88 -2.85 -11.79
CA GLU A 62 17.49 -2.48 -13.16
C GLU A 62 16.02 -2.81 -13.44
N ASP A 63 15.49 -3.88 -12.84
CA ASP A 63 14.08 -4.27 -12.91
C ASP A 63 13.44 -4.19 -11.53
N ILE A 64 13.14 -2.96 -11.11
CA ILE A 64 12.46 -2.64 -9.85
C ILE A 64 11.15 -3.43 -9.71
N ARG A 65 10.42 -3.68 -10.80
CA ARG A 65 9.13 -4.38 -10.76
C ARG A 65 9.33 -5.82 -10.31
N THR A 66 10.26 -6.53 -10.94
CA THR A 66 10.58 -7.92 -10.59
C THR A 66 11.22 -8.00 -9.20
N ALA A 67 12.14 -7.08 -8.87
CA ALA A 67 12.78 -7.03 -7.57
C ALA A 67 11.74 -6.82 -6.44
N LYS A 68 10.86 -5.82 -6.57
CA LYS A 68 9.76 -5.56 -5.63
C LYS A 68 8.89 -6.80 -5.41
N ALA A 69 8.47 -7.45 -6.50
CA ALA A 69 7.62 -8.64 -6.45
C ALA A 69 8.29 -9.86 -5.79
N SER A 70 9.62 -9.94 -5.87
CA SER A 70 10.39 -11.09 -5.41
C SER A 70 11.01 -10.91 -4.03
N LEU A 71 11.23 -9.67 -3.59
CA LEU A 71 12.02 -9.36 -2.39
C LEU A 71 11.21 -8.75 -1.25
N LEU A 72 10.16 -7.98 -1.55
CA LEU A 72 9.48 -7.20 -0.51
C LEU A 72 8.28 -7.94 0.07
N PRO A 73 8.12 -7.93 1.41
CA PRO A 73 6.88 -8.35 2.02
C PRO A 73 5.77 -7.33 1.72
N TYR A 74 4.54 -7.77 1.90
CA TYR A 74 3.37 -6.94 1.63
C TYR A 74 2.24 -7.27 2.59
N VAL A 75 1.31 -6.33 2.71
CA VAL A 75 0.05 -6.51 3.44
C VAL A 75 -1.14 -6.39 2.48
N THR A 76 -2.31 -6.79 2.96
CA THR A 76 -3.61 -6.50 2.31
C THR A 76 -4.36 -5.45 3.11
N PRO A 77 -4.23 -4.14 2.80
CA PRO A 77 -4.72 -3.08 3.65
C PRO A 77 -6.20 -3.14 3.99
N CYS A 78 -7.02 -3.75 3.12
CA CYS A 78 -8.48 -3.85 3.27
C CYS A 78 -8.96 -4.85 4.32
N GLY A 79 -8.11 -5.77 4.78
CA GLY A 79 -8.54 -6.78 5.74
C GLY A 79 -7.66 -8.01 5.84
N THR A 80 -8.23 -9.02 6.48
CA THR A 80 -7.61 -10.33 6.66
C THR A 80 -8.24 -11.37 5.73
N PHE A 81 -7.43 -12.34 5.35
CA PHE A 81 -7.79 -13.39 4.42
C PHE A 81 -7.17 -14.71 4.85
N THR A 82 -7.80 -15.85 4.58
CA THR A 82 -7.15 -17.17 4.77
C THR A 82 -6.20 -17.51 3.62
N ARG A 83 -6.41 -16.88 2.46
CA ARG A 83 -5.59 -16.98 1.25
C ARG A 83 -5.69 -15.66 0.48
N ARG A 84 -4.68 -15.31 -0.32
CA ARG A 84 -4.67 -14.13 -1.19
C ARG A 84 -5.67 -14.28 -2.35
N SER A 85 -6.96 -14.13 -2.05
CA SER A 85 -8.09 -14.24 -2.96
C SER A 85 -9.32 -13.58 -2.35
N SER A 86 -10.11 -12.86 -3.14
CA SER A 86 -11.26 -12.10 -2.62
C SER A 86 -12.36 -13.02 -2.08
N LYS A 87 -12.35 -14.31 -2.50
CA LYS A 87 -13.26 -15.35 -2.00
C LYS A 87 -12.90 -15.82 -0.59
N ASP A 88 -11.67 -15.58 -0.17
CA ASP A 88 -11.09 -16.04 1.09
C ASP A 88 -11.02 -14.89 2.12
N PHE A 89 -11.82 -13.84 1.93
CA PHE A 89 -11.95 -12.70 2.83
C PHE A 89 -12.54 -13.14 4.18
N VAL A 90 -11.92 -12.69 5.27
CA VAL A 90 -12.30 -13.06 6.64
C VAL A 90 -12.92 -11.88 7.36
N SER A 91 -12.20 -10.76 7.43
CA SER A 91 -12.69 -9.58 8.16
C SER A 91 -12.13 -8.28 7.58
N PRO A 92 -12.91 -7.18 7.62
CA PRO A 92 -12.43 -5.88 7.20
C PRO A 92 -11.39 -5.33 8.18
N SER A 93 -10.36 -4.67 7.65
CA SER A 93 -9.44 -3.89 8.48
C SER A 93 -10.05 -2.55 8.89
N HIS A 94 -11.02 -2.04 8.11
CA HIS A 94 -11.50 -0.66 8.08
C HIS A 94 -10.51 0.39 7.51
N LEU A 95 -9.56 -0.07 6.70
CA LEU A 95 -8.67 0.79 5.90
C LEU A 95 -8.80 0.46 4.41
N VAL A 96 -8.60 1.46 3.56
CA VAL A 96 -8.28 1.29 2.14
C VAL A 96 -6.89 1.85 1.86
N ILE A 97 -6.34 1.47 0.71
CA ILE A 97 -5.04 1.94 0.26
C ILE A 97 -5.19 2.89 -0.91
N VAL A 98 -4.49 4.01 -0.82
CA VAL A 98 -4.19 4.91 -1.93
C VAL A 98 -2.72 4.71 -2.29
N ASP A 99 -2.45 4.53 -3.57
CA ASP A 99 -1.11 4.43 -4.14
C ASP A 99 -0.93 5.55 -5.18
N VAL A 100 -0.07 6.50 -4.87
CA VAL A 100 0.35 7.58 -5.78
C VAL A 100 1.71 7.18 -6.32
N ASP A 101 1.83 7.07 -7.64
CA ASP A 101 3.08 6.69 -8.31
C ASP A 101 3.44 7.72 -9.39
N GLY A 102 4.64 7.60 -9.96
CA GLY A 102 5.08 8.44 -11.08
C GLY A 102 5.45 9.86 -10.68
N LEU A 103 5.93 10.05 -9.46
CA LEU A 103 6.57 11.30 -9.03
C LEU A 103 7.97 11.41 -9.65
N HIS A 104 8.45 12.62 -9.87
CA HIS A 104 9.68 12.89 -10.61
C HIS A 104 10.95 12.69 -9.75
N SER A 105 10.82 12.75 -8.42
CA SER A 105 11.95 12.61 -7.50
C SER A 105 11.55 12.07 -6.14
N TYR A 106 12.55 11.60 -5.38
CA TYR A 106 12.36 11.22 -3.98
C TYR A 106 11.89 12.39 -3.11
N GLN A 107 12.40 13.59 -3.36
CA GLN A 107 11.98 14.79 -2.63
C GLN A 107 10.50 15.10 -2.86
N GLU A 108 10.02 14.99 -4.11
CA GLU A 108 8.58 15.12 -4.42
C GLU A 108 7.75 14.05 -3.70
N ALA A 109 8.25 12.82 -3.58
CA ALA A 109 7.60 11.77 -2.81
C ALA A 109 7.52 12.09 -1.31
N VAL A 110 8.56 12.68 -0.73
CA VAL A 110 8.57 13.13 0.67
C VAL A 110 7.54 14.24 0.90
N GLU A 111 7.46 15.21 0.00
CA GLU A 111 6.47 16.30 0.05
C GLU A 111 5.05 15.77 -0.11
N MET A 112 4.81 14.91 -1.10
CA MET A 112 3.51 14.26 -1.32
C MET A 112 3.09 13.42 -0.11
N ARG A 113 4.03 12.72 0.55
CA ARG A 113 3.76 11.97 1.80
C ARG A 113 3.20 12.89 2.88
N ARG A 114 3.82 14.06 3.07
CA ARG A 114 3.33 15.05 4.05
C ARG A 114 1.97 15.61 3.64
N MET A 115 1.81 16.01 2.37
CA MET A 115 0.54 16.56 1.87
C MET A 115 -0.62 15.59 2.05
N LEU A 116 -0.46 14.32 1.66
CA LEU A 116 -1.49 13.30 1.86
C LEU A 116 -1.76 13.04 3.34
N TYR A 117 -0.72 13.02 4.18
CA TYR A 117 -0.91 12.84 5.62
C TYR A 117 -1.75 13.98 6.21
N ASP A 118 -1.46 15.23 5.86
CA ASP A 118 -2.16 16.41 6.37
C ASP A 118 -3.53 16.66 5.71
N ASP A 119 -3.94 15.81 4.77
CA ASP A 119 -5.22 15.94 4.07
C ASP A 119 -6.41 15.86 5.05
N PRO A 120 -7.26 16.91 5.12
CA PRO A 120 -8.32 16.99 6.11
C PRO A 120 -9.51 16.06 5.82
N LEU A 121 -9.65 15.59 4.59
CA LEU A 121 -10.75 14.72 4.16
C LEU A 121 -10.36 13.24 4.19
N LEU A 122 -9.16 12.90 3.73
CA LEU A 122 -8.67 11.52 3.76
C LEU A 122 -8.24 11.10 5.17
N GLN A 123 -7.63 12.00 5.93
CA GLN A 123 -7.06 11.73 7.26
C GLN A 123 -6.34 10.38 7.36
N PRO A 124 -5.32 10.09 6.51
CA PRO A 124 -4.71 8.77 6.50
C PRO A 124 -4.10 8.42 7.85
N VAL A 125 -4.26 7.16 8.26
CA VAL A 125 -3.68 6.61 9.49
C VAL A 125 -2.16 6.45 9.34
N LEU A 126 -1.72 6.09 8.14
CA LEU A 126 -0.31 5.86 7.83
C LEU A 126 0.01 6.33 6.41
N THR A 127 1.09 7.10 6.25
CA THR A 127 1.66 7.43 4.93
C THR A 127 3.15 7.18 4.89
N PHE A 128 3.67 6.61 3.80
CA PHE A 128 5.09 6.37 3.61
C PHE A 128 5.49 6.39 2.13
N VAL A 129 6.77 6.65 1.87
CA VAL A 129 7.35 6.63 0.53
C VAL A 129 7.41 5.19 -0.01
N SER A 130 6.94 5.00 -1.24
CA SER A 130 6.82 3.69 -1.88
C SER A 130 8.19 3.02 -2.13
N PRO A 131 8.22 1.71 -2.45
CA PRO A 131 9.47 1.00 -2.68
C PRO A 131 10.40 1.63 -3.71
N SER A 132 9.86 2.18 -4.81
CA SER A 132 10.66 2.82 -5.85
C SER A 132 11.29 4.14 -5.40
N GLY A 133 10.79 4.75 -4.34
CA GLY A 133 11.14 6.12 -3.95
C GLY A 133 10.44 7.20 -4.77
N LEU A 134 9.59 6.83 -5.74
CA LEU A 134 8.92 7.74 -6.68
C LEU A 134 7.40 7.70 -6.56
N GLY A 135 6.92 7.43 -5.35
CA GLY A 135 5.51 7.33 -5.04
C GLY A 135 5.26 7.33 -3.54
N VAL A 136 3.99 7.33 -3.15
CA VAL A 136 3.53 7.38 -1.77
C VAL A 136 2.37 6.42 -1.58
N LYS A 137 2.40 5.70 -0.46
CA LYS A 137 1.31 4.82 -0.02
C LYS A 137 0.61 5.44 1.17
N ALA A 138 -0.72 5.48 1.14
CA ALA A 138 -1.53 6.04 2.21
C ALA A 138 -2.66 5.08 2.63
N PHE A 139 -2.71 4.76 3.92
CA PHE A 139 -3.74 3.91 4.53
C PHE A 139 -4.84 4.81 5.07
N VAL A 140 -5.99 4.80 4.40
CA VAL A 140 -7.10 5.74 4.61
C VAL A 140 -8.24 5.01 5.36
N PRO A 141 -8.79 5.57 6.44
CA PRO A 141 -9.97 5.03 7.11
C PRO A 141 -11.16 4.87 6.16
N CYS A 142 -11.88 3.76 6.29
CA CYS A 142 -13.19 3.60 5.65
C CYS A 142 -14.29 4.27 6.47
N HIS A 143 -15.20 4.98 5.81
CA HIS A 143 -16.49 5.36 6.38
C HIS A 143 -17.49 4.22 6.15
N TYR A 144 -17.79 3.46 7.21
CA TYR A 144 -18.74 2.35 7.16
C TYR A 144 -20.16 2.85 7.33
N SER A 145 -21.05 2.44 6.42
CA SER A 145 -22.50 2.48 6.66
C SER A 145 -22.98 1.14 7.20
N SER A 146 -23.78 1.17 8.27
CA SER A 146 -24.37 -0.03 8.88
C SER A 146 -25.41 -0.73 7.98
N THR A 147 -25.83 -0.10 6.88
CA THR A 147 -26.82 -0.63 5.94
C THR A 147 -26.22 -1.39 4.77
N THR A 148 -24.90 -1.44 4.67
CA THR A 148 -24.16 -1.94 3.50
C THR A 148 -23.22 -3.06 3.92
N ASN A 149 -23.09 -4.11 3.11
CA ASN A 149 -22.12 -5.19 3.39
C ASN A 149 -20.67 -4.68 3.31
N ASP A 150 -19.77 -5.27 4.10
CA ASP A 150 -18.38 -4.84 4.27
C ASP A 150 -17.62 -4.71 2.96
N ILE A 151 -17.76 -5.67 2.05
CA ILE A 151 -17.05 -5.67 0.76
C ILE A 151 -17.45 -4.46 -0.09
N GLN A 152 -18.75 -4.13 -0.10
CA GLN A 152 -19.26 -2.98 -0.84
C GLN A 152 -18.77 -1.68 -0.19
N ASN A 153 -18.84 -1.57 1.14
CA ASN A 153 -18.27 -0.44 1.88
C ASN A 153 -16.79 -0.21 1.53
N ILE A 154 -15.96 -1.26 1.54
CA ILE A 154 -14.54 -1.17 1.17
C ILE A 154 -14.37 -0.69 -0.27
N THR A 155 -15.13 -1.26 -1.20
CA THR A 155 -15.03 -0.97 -2.64
C THR A 155 -15.40 0.48 -2.95
N ASP A 156 -16.44 0.99 -2.30
CA ASP A 156 -16.91 2.37 -2.44
C ASP A 156 -15.92 3.36 -1.82
N ASN A 157 -15.44 3.07 -0.60
CA ASN A 157 -14.42 3.91 0.06
C ASN A 157 -13.12 3.96 -0.74
N MET A 158 -12.69 2.83 -1.31
CA MET A 158 -11.51 2.77 -2.14
C MET A 158 -11.68 3.59 -3.43
N SER A 159 -12.83 3.44 -4.10
CA SER A 159 -13.16 4.20 -5.30
C SER A 159 -13.24 5.70 -5.02
N TRP A 160 -13.83 6.08 -3.89
CA TRP A 160 -13.90 7.47 -3.43
C TRP A 160 -12.50 8.04 -3.16
N ALA A 161 -11.69 7.35 -2.36
CA ALA A 161 -10.35 7.81 -2.00
C ALA A 161 -9.44 7.99 -3.23
N MET A 162 -9.46 7.02 -4.16
CA MET A 162 -8.69 7.12 -5.41
C MET A 162 -9.14 8.31 -6.28
N ARG A 163 -10.46 8.49 -6.46
CA ARG A 163 -11.00 9.61 -7.26
C ARG A 163 -10.73 10.96 -6.61
N TYR A 164 -10.82 11.03 -5.29
CA TYR A 164 -10.50 12.22 -4.53
C TYR A 164 -9.03 12.61 -4.74
N VAL A 165 -8.11 11.66 -4.57
CA VAL A 165 -6.67 11.91 -4.73
C VAL A 165 -6.34 12.34 -6.16
N GLU A 166 -6.93 11.67 -7.16
CA GLU A 166 -6.78 12.08 -8.56
C GLU A 166 -7.24 13.53 -8.77
N THR A 167 -8.41 13.90 -8.25
CA THR A 167 -8.97 15.24 -8.45
C THR A 167 -8.17 16.32 -7.72
N ALA A 168 -7.78 16.05 -6.47
CA ALA A 168 -7.13 17.00 -5.58
C ALA A 168 -5.63 17.17 -5.88
N TYR A 169 -4.93 16.10 -6.30
CA TYR A 169 -3.46 16.09 -6.39
C TYR A 169 -2.90 15.90 -7.80
N ASN A 170 -3.67 15.38 -8.77
CA ASN A 170 -3.20 15.36 -10.16
C ASN A 170 -3.22 16.75 -10.82
N THR A 171 -3.96 17.71 -10.26
CA THR A 171 -4.01 19.11 -10.78
C THR A 171 -2.84 19.96 -10.30
N VAL A 172 -2.31 19.71 -9.11
CA VAL A 172 -1.23 20.49 -8.48
C VAL A 172 0.15 20.24 -9.11
N THR A 173 0.34 19.08 -9.74
CA THR A 173 1.63 18.66 -10.33
C THR A 173 1.65 18.68 -11.87
N ALA A 174 0.60 19.20 -12.52
CA ALA A 174 0.40 19.16 -13.97
C ALA A 174 0.89 20.40 -14.74
N VAL A 175 1.93 21.10 -14.25
CA VAL A 175 2.57 22.18 -15.03
C VAL A 175 3.52 21.62 -16.11
N SER A 176 3.75 20.31 -16.15
CA SER A 176 4.44 19.70 -17.29
C SER A 176 4.07 18.23 -17.49
N SER A 177 3.70 17.91 -18.73
CA SER A 177 3.59 16.60 -19.38
C SER A 177 2.24 15.86 -19.37
N GLU A 178 1.97 15.31 -20.56
CA GLU A 178 0.74 14.71 -21.06
C GLU A 178 0.18 13.61 -20.14
N THR A 179 -1.03 13.91 -19.66
CA THR A 179 -1.98 13.16 -18.83
C THR A 179 -1.89 11.63 -18.88
N LYS A 180 -1.15 11.05 -17.94
CA LYS A 180 -1.44 9.73 -17.37
C LYS A 180 -1.80 9.92 -15.90
N SER A 181 -2.92 9.36 -15.45
CA SER A 181 -3.33 9.45 -14.05
C SER A 181 -2.22 8.89 -13.14
N LYS A 182 -1.82 9.66 -12.13
CA LYS A 182 -0.82 9.23 -11.13
C LYS A 182 -1.41 8.29 -10.07
N VAL A 183 -2.73 8.08 -10.10
CA VAL A 183 -3.45 7.16 -9.21
C VAL A 183 -3.67 5.83 -9.91
N ASP A 184 -3.22 4.74 -9.27
CA ASP A 184 -3.43 3.39 -9.79
C ASP A 184 -4.84 2.86 -9.48
N PHE A 185 -5.78 3.08 -10.42
CA PHE A 185 -7.15 2.55 -10.35
C PHE A 185 -7.25 1.02 -10.48
N SER A 186 -6.15 0.30 -10.74
CA SER A 186 -6.14 -1.17 -10.63
C SER A 186 -6.23 -1.67 -9.18
N GLY A 187 -6.20 -0.74 -8.21
CA GLY A 187 -6.28 -1.03 -6.78
C GLY A 187 -7.63 -1.56 -6.28
N LYS A 188 -8.71 -1.57 -7.08
CA LYS A 188 -10.09 -1.98 -6.68
C LYS A 188 -10.23 -3.44 -6.20
N ASP A 189 -9.16 -4.21 -6.20
CA ASP A 189 -9.15 -5.56 -5.67
C ASP A 189 -9.14 -5.51 -4.14
N LEU A 190 -10.11 -6.18 -3.52
CA LEU A 190 -10.18 -6.37 -2.08
C LEU A 190 -8.86 -6.93 -1.51
N VAL A 191 -8.14 -7.74 -2.30
CA VAL A 191 -6.86 -8.36 -1.92
C VAL A 191 -5.66 -7.60 -2.46
N ARG A 192 -5.81 -6.30 -2.74
CA ARG A 192 -4.73 -5.48 -3.27
C ARG A 192 -3.52 -5.53 -2.34
N ALA A 193 -2.40 -5.99 -2.89
CA ALA A 193 -1.14 -6.02 -2.17
C ALA A 193 -0.57 -4.60 -2.06
N CYS A 194 -0.16 -4.26 -0.83
CA CYS A 194 0.60 -3.07 -0.52
C CYS A 194 2.00 -3.52 -0.07
N PHE A 195 2.99 -3.41 -0.95
CA PHE A 195 4.38 -3.70 -0.61
C PHE A 195 4.86 -2.74 0.47
N LEU A 196 5.51 -3.29 1.48
CA LEU A 196 6.17 -2.53 2.52
C LEU A 196 7.58 -2.16 2.05
N SER A 197 7.99 -0.93 2.35
CA SER A 197 9.34 -0.42 2.12
C SER A 197 9.79 0.34 3.34
N TYR A 198 11.10 0.36 3.54
CA TYR A 198 11.70 1.12 4.63
C TYR A 198 11.58 2.62 4.35
N ASP A 199 10.98 3.32 5.31
CA ASP A 199 10.83 4.76 5.34
C ASP A 199 10.90 5.21 6.82
N PRO A 200 12.07 5.69 7.30
CA PRO A 200 12.25 6.06 8.70
C PRO A 200 11.43 7.31 9.08
N GLU A 201 10.94 8.05 8.10
CA GLU A 201 10.14 9.26 8.30
C GLU A 201 8.65 9.04 7.94
N ALA A 202 8.21 7.79 7.86
CA ALA A 202 6.80 7.48 7.69
C ALA A 202 5.96 8.19 8.76
N LEU A 203 4.76 8.64 8.37
CA LEU A 203 3.89 9.45 9.24
C LEU A 203 2.71 8.61 9.68
N PHE A 204 2.50 8.53 10.99
CA PHE A 204 1.49 7.70 11.62
C PHE A 204 0.58 8.52 12.54
N ARG A 205 -0.73 8.30 12.47
CA ARG A 205 -1.71 8.88 13.42
C ARG A 205 -1.96 7.87 14.53
N THR A 206 -1.45 8.15 15.71
CA THR A 206 -1.87 7.43 16.91
C THR A 206 -3.35 7.71 17.14
N THR A 207 -4.17 6.68 17.27
CA THR A 207 -5.64 6.71 17.41
C THR A 207 -6.16 7.37 18.71
N ASN A 208 -5.36 8.22 19.35
CA ASN A 208 -5.65 8.89 20.61
C ASN A 208 -5.83 10.40 20.41
N LYS A 209 -6.89 10.81 19.73
CA LYS A 209 -7.62 12.06 20.00
C LYS A 209 -9.09 11.89 19.66
#